data_AF-A0A010RA38-F1
#
_entry.id   AF-A0A010RA38-F1
#
_cell.length_a   1.000
_cell.length_b   1.000
_cell.length_c   1.000
_cell.angle_alpha   90.00
_cell.angle_beta   90.00
_cell.angle_gamma   90.00
#
_symmetry.space_group_name_H-M   'P 1'
#
loop_
_entity.id
_entity.type
_entity.pdbx_description
1 polymer ?
#
loop_
_entity_poly.entity_id
_entity_poly.type
_entity_poly.pdbx_seq_one_letter_code
_entity_poly.pdbx_strand_id
1 'polypeptide(L)'
;MGPTHDHTMIANQSRWTVLRNGASRRSKVLLGAFFIFLLSAIFVLQPHWHVASSGLPVPSLHRPTPESTPKAPAGGDGGDNGAGSRIAVLTPDADGVLLSAGTPIFTSPSGRHVLVLQDDGDLVLNRVDDDGSSHAVWWTATGDLHKGGRTVILENKQGHVRIVLNAMLKNTWTTVWHSDLEPACKKTQGGIMGRSEDDESKTNAKSKRGSGQLELSDTGRLAIPGLCDLYVPPSEREKERSLAVIIAGLYRTNHVTCKTHMSELIADHPAFSRIDVFAYMLYEPGDVDVFNRTKESIEANLRECYGSHLRSVDVLPVSETEVEYPGGTEAMAATPCGERLGRLNNQLRTVSLAAERWWAWSVTNGYTHDTVLRIRPDTSLWARPQFKTLEELGPNTLILPHPRGEHYFYCARMSGRVGVGPTDQIAYGSAAAMGHWLYMYDRFQQMVDLAATPSRPALRDFSGCEVMPSGPLASDCPTPAPCSIECLVAWFLEARGVDFHIEWGWEQNPLRWKDIGQLGAEEERLADHDDEDDGMTWG
;
A
#
# COMPACT_ATOMS: atom_id res chain seq x y z
N MET A 1 17.64 -71.30 -43.75
CA MET A 1 17.86 -71.25 -45.21
C MET A 1 18.04 -69.79 -45.59
N GLY A 2 19.12 -69.44 -46.29
CA GLY A 2 19.35 -68.12 -46.88
C GLY A 2 20.27 -67.18 -46.08
N PRO A 3 21.54 -67.00 -46.49
CA PRO A 3 22.54 -66.16 -45.80
C PRO A 3 23.01 -64.92 -46.60
N THR A 4 23.68 -64.01 -45.85
CA THR A 4 24.94 -63.26 -46.17
C THR A 4 25.02 -62.00 -47.05
N HIS A 5 25.96 -61.14 -46.61
CA HIS A 5 26.77 -60.08 -47.26
C HIS A 5 26.20 -58.64 -47.28
N ASP A 6 26.94 -57.54 -47.06
CA ASP A 6 28.38 -57.32 -46.82
C ASP A 6 28.70 -55.92 -46.24
N HIS A 7 29.97 -55.78 -45.82
CA HIS A 7 30.76 -54.70 -45.23
C HIS A 7 30.65 -53.25 -45.77
N THR A 8 30.93 -52.24 -44.92
CA THR A 8 32.20 -51.45 -44.93
C THR A 8 32.27 -50.35 -43.85
N MET A 9 33.38 -50.33 -43.10
CA MET A 9 33.93 -49.18 -42.36
C MET A 9 35.01 -48.51 -43.20
N ILE A 10 35.14 -47.17 -43.13
CA ILE A 10 36.42 -46.47 -43.34
C ILE A 10 36.54 -45.30 -42.36
N ALA A 11 37.57 -45.36 -41.52
CA ALA A 11 38.18 -44.24 -40.81
C ALA A 11 39.34 -43.67 -41.64
N ASN A 12 39.66 -42.38 -41.51
CA ASN A 12 40.89 -41.81 -42.08
C ASN A 12 41.66 -40.96 -41.06
N GLN A 13 42.99 -41.11 -41.10
CA GLN A 13 43.97 -40.71 -40.10
C GLN A 13 44.68 -39.37 -40.41
N SER A 14 45.11 -38.71 -39.32
CA SER A 14 46.42 -38.07 -39.05
C SER A 14 47.15 -37.15 -40.06
N ARG A 15 47.71 -36.04 -39.54
CA ARG A 15 49.16 -35.77 -39.64
C ARG A 15 49.65 -34.74 -38.60
N TRP A 16 50.82 -35.06 -38.05
CA TRP A 16 51.65 -34.26 -37.14
C TRP A 16 52.74 -33.49 -37.92
N THR A 17 53.14 -32.31 -37.42
CA THR A 17 54.55 -31.86 -37.43
C THR A 17 54.83 -30.82 -36.34
N VAL A 18 56.02 -30.97 -35.73
CA VAL A 18 56.60 -30.25 -34.59
C VAL A 18 57.69 -29.27 -35.07
N LEU A 19 57.93 -28.19 -34.31
CA LEU A 19 59.21 -27.48 -33.97
C LEU A 19 58.91 -25.97 -33.76
N ARG A 20 59.50 -25.15 -32.88
CA ARG A 20 60.38 -25.26 -31.69
C ARG A 20 60.52 -23.81 -31.14
N ASN A 21 60.50 -23.65 -29.80
CA ASN A 21 61.04 -22.59 -28.91
C ASN A 21 60.91 -21.07 -29.20
N GLY A 22 60.45 -20.32 -28.18
CA GLY A 22 60.99 -18.98 -27.88
C GLY A 22 60.03 -17.96 -27.23
N ALA A 23 60.26 -17.65 -25.95
CA ALA A 23 59.76 -16.51 -25.16
C ALA A 23 58.27 -16.49 -24.71
N SER A 24 58.08 -16.33 -23.40
CA SER A 24 56.85 -16.53 -22.64
C SER A 24 55.69 -15.59 -23.03
N ARG A 25 54.60 -16.14 -23.56
CA ARG A 25 53.31 -15.45 -23.76
C ARG A 25 52.64 -14.96 -22.46
N ARG A 26 53.08 -15.42 -21.28
CA ARG A 26 52.50 -15.02 -19.99
C ARG A 26 52.83 -13.57 -19.58
N SER A 27 53.96 -13.00 -20.02
CA SER A 27 54.31 -11.61 -19.68
C SER A 27 53.54 -10.57 -20.50
N LYS A 28 53.17 -10.87 -21.75
CA LYS A 28 52.38 -9.96 -22.61
C LYS A 28 50.91 -9.89 -22.21
N VAL A 29 50.34 -10.98 -21.70
CA VAL A 29 48.95 -11.00 -21.20
C VAL A 29 48.85 -10.27 -19.85
N LEU A 30 49.86 -10.39 -18.98
CA LEU A 30 49.89 -9.65 -17.71
C LEU A 30 50.11 -8.14 -17.90
N LEU A 31 50.94 -7.71 -18.86
CA LEU A 31 51.07 -6.28 -19.19
C LEU A 31 49.78 -5.72 -19.81
N GLY A 32 49.10 -6.48 -20.68
CA GLY A 32 47.83 -6.07 -21.27
C GLY A 32 46.72 -5.92 -20.21
N ALA A 33 46.60 -6.87 -19.29
CA ALA A 33 45.64 -6.80 -18.20
C ALA A 33 45.94 -5.64 -17.23
N PHE A 34 47.23 -5.35 -16.97
CA PHE A 34 47.64 -4.23 -16.11
C PHE A 34 47.34 -2.86 -16.74
N PHE A 35 47.54 -2.71 -18.06
CA PHE A 35 47.16 -1.48 -18.77
C PHE A 35 45.65 -1.27 -18.82
N ILE A 36 44.87 -2.35 -19.00
CA ILE A 36 43.40 -2.28 -18.95
C ILE A 36 42.93 -1.90 -17.53
N PHE A 37 43.55 -2.46 -16.48
CA PHE A 37 43.23 -2.12 -15.10
C PHE A 37 43.60 -0.66 -14.73
N LEU A 38 44.74 -0.15 -15.21
CA LEU A 38 45.15 1.25 -15.03
C LEU A 38 44.26 2.23 -15.80
N LEU A 39 43.84 1.88 -17.03
CA LEU A 39 42.88 2.68 -17.79
C LEU A 39 41.50 2.68 -17.11
N SER A 40 41.10 1.56 -16.50
CA SER A 40 39.85 1.46 -15.73
C SER A 40 39.89 2.28 -14.43
N ALA A 41 41.04 2.33 -13.75
CA ALA A 41 41.21 3.10 -12.52
C ALA A 41 41.22 4.63 -12.77
N ILE A 42 41.65 5.08 -13.95
CA ILE A 42 41.59 6.51 -14.33
C ILE A 42 40.14 6.97 -14.58
N PHE A 43 39.25 6.08 -15.04
CA PHE A 43 37.81 6.37 -15.19
C PHE A 43 37.04 6.41 -13.86
N VAL A 44 37.58 5.83 -12.79
CA VAL A 44 36.93 5.81 -11.46
C VAL A 44 37.34 7.02 -10.60
N LEU A 45 38.36 7.80 -10.98
CA LEU A 45 38.96 8.85 -10.14
C LEU A 45 38.90 10.29 -10.71
N GLN A 46 38.06 10.58 -11.70
CA GLN A 46 37.77 11.96 -12.11
C GLN A 46 36.37 12.38 -11.64
N PRO A 47 36.25 13.38 -10.75
CA PRO A 47 34.98 14.00 -10.40
C PRO A 47 34.58 14.98 -11.51
N HIS A 48 33.28 15.09 -11.77
CA HIS A 48 32.64 15.88 -12.81
C HIS A 48 32.56 15.18 -14.18
N TRP A 49 31.40 14.59 -14.47
CA TRP A 49 30.45 15.07 -15.49
C TRP A 49 29.07 14.45 -15.23
N HIS A 50 28.04 15.27 -15.37
CA HIS A 50 26.64 15.06 -14.99
C HIS A 50 25.77 14.84 -16.24
N VAL A 51 24.60 14.17 -16.04
CA VAL A 51 23.30 14.27 -16.78
C VAL A 51 23.19 13.44 -18.08
N ALA A 52 22.14 12.64 -18.36
CA ALA A 52 20.87 12.33 -17.68
C ALA A 52 20.16 11.08 -18.26
N SER A 53 19.14 10.62 -17.51
CA SER A 53 18.03 9.70 -17.82
C SER A 53 18.36 8.20 -17.92
N SER A 54 17.69 7.28 -17.21
CA SER A 54 16.56 7.37 -16.28
C SER A 54 16.52 6.06 -15.49
N GLY A 55 17.15 6.05 -14.31
CA GLY A 55 16.97 5.02 -13.30
C GLY A 55 16.32 5.68 -12.09
N LEU A 56 15.05 5.36 -11.85
CA LEU A 56 14.32 5.76 -10.64
C LEU A 56 15.09 5.26 -9.41
N PRO A 57 15.58 6.14 -8.53
CA PRO A 57 15.97 5.74 -7.20
C PRO A 57 14.68 5.51 -6.40
N VAL A 58 14.46 4.26 -6.02
CA VAL A 58 13.49 3.89 -4.98
C VAL A 58 13.83 4.71 -3.73
N PRO A 59 12.89 5.45 -3.11
CA PRO A 59 13.15 6.11 -1.84
C PRO A 59 13.53 5.02 -0.83
N SER A 60 14.80 5.02 -0.43
CA SER A 60 15.20 4.31 0.77
C SER A 60 14.43 4.97 1.90
N LEU A 61 13.69 4.18 2.71
CA LEU A 61 13.25 4.66 4.02
C LEU A 61 14.52 4.99 4.81
N HIS A 62 14.94 6.26 4.75
CA HIS A 62 15.90 6.81 5.69
C HIS A 62 15.20 6.86 7.04
N ARG A 63 15.36 5.79 7.81
CA ARG A 63 15.17 5.83 9.26
C ARG A 63 16.24 6.79 9.81
N PRO A 64 15.87 7.86 10.53
CA PRO A 64 16.87 8.75 11.12
C PRO A 64 17.76 7.98 12.09
N THR A 65 19.07 8.18 11.98
CA THR A 65 20.07 7.66 12.91
C THR A 65 19.90 8.36 14.27
N PRO A 66 19.89 7.63 15.41
CA PRO A 66 19.77 8.26 16.72
C PRO A 66 21.11 8.86 17.13
N GLU A 67 21.36 10.11 16.76
CA GLU A 67 22.50 10.87 17.32
C GLU A 67 22.10 12.33 17.59
N SER A 68 21.43 12.52 18.72
CA SER A 68 21.57 13.69 19.60
C SER A 68 20.69 13.46 20.83
N THR A 69 21.31 13.00 21.92
CA THR A 69 20.64 12.85 23.21
C THR A 69 20.23 14.23 23.73
N PRO A 70 18.94 14.52 23.97
CA PRO A 70 18.54 15.75 24.64
C PRO A 70 18.99 15.70 26.10
N LYS A 71 19.57 16.80 26.58
CA LYS A 71 19.85 16.99 28.01
C LYS A 71 18.51 17.22 28.73
N ALA A 72 18.14 16.30 29.63
CA ALA A 72 16.90 16.35 30.39
C ALA A 72 16.72 17.70 31.12
N PRO A 73 15.54 18.35 31.08
CA PRO A 73 15.23 19.44 31.98
C PRO A 73 14.96 18.91 33.39
N ALA A 74 15.45 19.64 34.38
CA ALA A 74 15.30 19.33 35.80
C ALA A 74 13.82 19.24 36.21
N GLY A 75 13.50 18.22 36.99
CA GLY A 75 12.15 17.92 37.46
C GLY A 75 11.51 19.08 38.23
N GLY A 76 10.27 19.39 37.84
CA GLY A 76 9.33 20.19 38.62
C GLY A 76 8.21 19.28 39.12
N ASP A 77 8.22 19.03 40.42
CA ASP A 77 7.15 18.40 41.20
C ASP A 77 5.92 19.33 41.24
N GLY A 78 4.70 18.78 41.11
CA GLY A 78 3.48 19.53 41.37
C GLY A 78 2.22 19.16 40.57
N GLY A 79 1.33 18.42 41.22
CA GLY A 79 -0.10 18.71 41.17
C GLY A 79 -0.94 17.98 40.12
N ASP A 80 -1.37 16.77 40.49
CA ASP A 80 -2.54 16.10 39.93
C ASP A 80 -3.79 16.97 40.14
N ASN A 81 -4.35 17.54 39.06
CA ASN A 81 -5.64 18.22 39.05
C ASN A 81 -6.21 18.30 37.63
N GLY A 82 -7.17 17.41 37.33
CA GLY A 82 -8.11 17.54 36.22
C GLY A 82 -7.59 17.04 34.87
N ALA A 83 -8.14 15.92 34.39
CA ALA A 83 -7.80 15.25 33.13
C ALA A 83 -8.19 16.08 31.88
N GLY A 84 -7.52 17.20 31.65
CA GLY A 84 -7.49 17.93 30.39
C GLY A 84 -6.10 17.83 29.77
N SER A 85 -6.01 17.47 28.48
CA SER A 85 -4.74 17.48 27.75
C SER A 85 -4.16 18.90 27.77
N ARG A 86 -2.97 19.07 28.36
CA ARG A 86 -2.28 20.37 28.38
C ARG A 86 -1.66 20.64 27.02
N ILE A 87 -1.60 21.92 26.66
CA ILE A 87 -1.15 22.37 25.34
C ILE A 87 -0.06 23.44 25.53
N ALA A 88 1.09 23.26 24.87
CA ALA A 88 2.11 24.28 24.70
C ALA A 88 1.84 25.09 23.44
N VAL A 89 2.18 26.37 23.45
CA VAL A 89 1.98 27.30 22.32
C VAL A 89 3.33 27.87 21.89
N LEU A 90 3.70 27.68 20.63
CA LEU A 90 4.85 28.32 20.00
C LEU A 90 4.38 29.57 19.26
N THR A 91 4.90 30.73 19.67
CA THR A 91 4.65 32.02 19.02
C THR A 91 5.85 32.38 18.14
N PRO A 92 5.63 32.99 16.96
CA PRO A 92 6.71 33.51 16.14
C PRO A 92 7.51 34.58 16.88
N ASP A 93 8.80 34.69 16.56
CA ASP A 93 9.63 35.80 16.99
C ASP A 93 9.31 37.11 16.24
N ALA A 94 10.13 38.15 16.44
CA ALA A 94 9.94 39.46 15.82
C ALA A 94 10.03 39.42 14.28
N ASP A 95 10.71 38.42 13.71
CA ASP A 95 10.87 38.21 12.28
C ASP A 95 9.82 37.24 11.70
N GLY A 96 8.88 36.76 12.54
CA GLY A 96 7.85 35.82 12.15
C GLY A 96 8.32 34.37 12.08
N VAL A 97 9.48 34.05 12.68
CA VAL A 97 10.07 32.71 12.69
C VAL A 97 9.60 31.93 13.91
N LEU A 98 9.11 30.70 13.68
CA LEU A 98 8.70 29.76 14.71
C LEU A 98 9.88 28.92 15.22
N LEU A 99 10.64 28.32 14.30
CA LEU A 99 11.83 27.52 14.60
C LEU A 99 12.97 27.93 13.68
N SER A 100 14.19 27.90 14.20
CA SER A 100 15.41 28.18 13.45
C SER A 100 16.58 27.36 14.00
N ALA A 101 17.75 27.40 13.38
CA ALA A 101 18.95 26.78 13.96
C ALA A 101 19.31 27.32 15.36
N GLY A 102 18.95 28.58 15.67
CA GLY A 102 19.16 29.17 17.00
C GLY A 102 18.10 28.75 18.04
N THR A 103 16.91 28.37 17.57
CA THR A 103 15.76 27.93 18.35
C THR A 103 15.10 26.70 17.70
N PRO A 104 15.77 25.54 17.68
CA PRO A 104 15.33 24.43 16.85
C PRO A 104 14.26 23.55 17.50
N ILE A 105 13.95 23.75 18.78
CA ILE A 105 13.17 22.81 19.58
C ILE A 105 11.90 23.47 20.11
N PHE A 106 10.77 22.77 19.97
CA PHE A 106 9.50 23.10 20.60
C PHE A 106 8.91 21.86 21.31
N THR A 107 8.62 21.99 22.59
CA THR A 107 8.31 20.84 23.47
C THR A 107 6.92 20.96 24.07
N SER A 108 6.19 19.85 24.13
CA SER A 108 4.92 19.70 24.87
C SER A 108 5.09 19.95 26.37
N PRO A 109 4.02 20.31 27.11
CA PRO A 109 4.12 20.58 28.56
C PRO A 109 4.69 19.43 29.40
N SER A 110 4.45 18.19 28.99
CA SER A 110 4.97 16.98 29.64
C SER A 110 6.41 16.62 29.24
N GLY A 111 6.95 17.23 28.19
CA GLY A 111 8.26 16.83 27.64
C GLY A 111 8.23 15.60 26.74
N ARG A 112 7.11 14.86 26.69
CA ARG A 112 7.01 13.57 25.96
C ARG A 112 6.89 13.73 24.45
N HIS A 113 6.59 14.91 23.96
CA HIS A 113 6.57 15.22 22.54
C HIS A 113 7.42 16.46 22.25
N VAL A 114 8.26 16.35 21.23
CA VAL A 114 9.23 17.37 20.87
C VAL A 114 9.27 17.53 19.35
N LEU A 115 8.90 18.71 18.86
CA LEU A 115 9.08 19.12 17.47
C LEU A 115 10.49 19.73 17.33
N VAL A 116 11.29 19.19 16.44
CA VAL A 116 12.70 19.57 16.24
C VAL A 116 12.95 19.88 14.78
N LEU A 117 13.49 21.07 14.51
CA LEU A 117 14.16 21.38 13.25
C LEU A 117 15.60 20.86 13.35
N GLN A 118 15.86 19.72 12.73
CA GLN A 118 17.14 19.02 12.80
C GLN A 118 18.23 19.72 11.97
N ASP A 119 19.49 19.44 12.30
CA ASP A 119 20.66 20.03 11.64
C ASP A 119 20.76 19.67 10.15
N ASP A 120 20.18 18.54 9.75
CA ASP A 120 20.10 18.10 8.35
C ASP A 120 19.02 18.85 7.56
N GLY A 121 18.18 19.65 8.23
CA GLY A 121 17.10 20.42 7.65
C GLY A 121 15.75 19.71 7.65
N ASP A 122 15.59 18.55 8.30
CA ASP A 122 14.28 17.93 8.48
C ASP A 122 13.53 18.51 9.70
N LEU A 123 12.22 18.71 9.57
CA LEU A 123 11.35 19.04 10.69
C LEU A 123 10.67 17.75 11.17
N VAL A 124 10.98 17.34 12.40
CA VAL A 124 10.58 16.04 12.96
C VAL A 124 9.87 16.22 14.28
N LEU A 125 8.67 15.65 14.40
CA LEU A 125 7.99 15.45 15.68
C LEU A 125 8.38 14.10 16.26
N ASN A 126 8.94 14.12 17.46
CA ASN A 126 9.34 12.93 18.20
C ASN A 126 8.43 12.70 19.41
N ARG A 127 8.15 11.42 19.69
CA ARG A 127 7.68 10.95 20.99
C ARG A 127 8.88 10.48 21.80
N VAL A 128 8.99 10.95 23.04
CA VAL A 128 10.00 10.55 24.02
C VAL A 128 9.33 9.63 25.01
N ASP A 129 9.77 8.37 25.04
CA ASP A 129 9.26 7.36 25.95
C ASP A 129 9.91 7.51 27.35
N ASP A 130 9.38 6.82 28.35
CA ASP A 130 9.77 7.02 29.76
C ASP A 130 11.25 6.66 30.03
N ASP A 131 11.84 5.81 29.19
CA ASP A 131 13.27 5.45 29.23
C ASP A 131 14.18 6.50 28.55
N GLY A 132 13.60 7.58 28.02
CA GLY A 132 14.29 8.64 27.30
C GLY A 132 14.58 8.32 25.84
N SER A 133 14.14 7.15 25.34
CA SER A 133 14.23 6.84 23.91
C SER A 133 13.30 7.75 23.10
N SER A 134 13.75 8.14 21.91
CA SER A 134 13.03 9.07 21.04
C SER A 134 12.64 8.39 19.74
N HIS A 135 11.36 8.46 19.40
CA HIS A 135 10.76 7.85 18.22
C HIS A 135 10.09 8.92 17.37
N ALA A 136 10.51 9.05 16.10
CA ALA A 136 9.85 9.95 15.16
C ALA A 136 8.43 9.45 14.86
N VAL A 137 7.45 10.35 14.99
CA VAL A 137 6.02 10.06 14.76
C VAL A 137 5.44 10.85 13.58
N TRP A 138 6.11 11.93 13.16
CA TRP A 138 5.78 12.72 11.97
C TRP A 138 7.02 13.51 11.53
N TRP A 139 7.22 13.69 10.22
CA TRP A 139 8.35 14.45 9.68
C TRP A 139 8.06 14.98 8.27
N THR A 140 8.83 15.98 7.85
CA THR A 140 8.69 16.63 6.53
C THR A 140 9.49 15.97 5.41
N ALA A 141 10.46 15.12 5.76
CA ALA A 141 11.39 14.47 4.84
C ALA A 141 12.22 15.46 4.00
N THR A 142 12.64 16.58 4.62
CA THR A 142 13.43 17.64 3.97
C THR A 142 14.90 17.63 4.35
N GLY A 143 15.35 16.60 5.07
CA GLY A 143 16.76 16.41 5.41
C GLY A 143 17.61 16.30 4.14
N ASP A 144 18.43 17.31 3.88
CA ASP A 144 19.28 17.42 2.69
C ASP A 144 20.76 17.68 3.06
N LEU A 145 21.07 17.75 4.36
CA LEU A 145 22.39 18.05 4.94
C LEU A 145 22.99 19.39 4.47
N HIS A 146 22.20 20.26 3.85
CA HIS A 146 22.69 21.53 3.37
C HIS A 146 22.78 22.52 4.53
N LYS A 147 24.01 23.02 4.74
CA LYS A 147 24.45 23.87 5.87
C LYS A 147 23.91 25.31 5.84
N GLY A 148 23.01 25.63 4.92
CA GLY A 148 22.32 26.93 4.89
C GLY A 148 21.35 27.07 6.06
N GLY A 149 21.03 28.31 6.42
CA GLY A 149 20.03 28.59 7.45
C GLY A 149 18.68 27.94 7.12
N ARG A 150 18.00 27.42 8.15
CA ARG A 150 16.65 26.85 8.07
C ARG A 150 15.72 27.64 8.97
N THR A 151 14.50 27.87 8.49
CA THR A 151 13.46 28.52 9.29
C THR A 151 12.11 27.88 9.03
N VAL A 152 11.36 27.65 10.10
CA VAL A 152 9.94 27.31 10.04
C VAL A 152 9.17 28.60 10.29
N ILE A 153 8.27 28.94 9.38
CA ILE A 153 7.40 30.11 9.49
C ILE A 153 5.96 29.68 9.25
N LEU A 154 5.03 30.55 9.65
CA LEU A 154 3.63 30.43 9.26
C LEU A 154 3.33 31.46 8.16
N GLU A 155 3.01 30.97 6.97
CA GLU A 155 2.72 31.79 5.80
C GLU A 155 1.20 31.90 5.61
N ASN A 156 0.71 33.10 5.27
CA ASN A 156 -0.64 33.31 4.80
C ASN A 156 -0.61 33.76 3.34
N LYS A 157 -0.96 32.87 2.42
CA LYS A 157 -0.98 33.13 0.99
C LYS A 157 -2.41 33.04 0.47
N GLN A 158 -2.99 34.16 0.07
CA GLN A 158 -4.36 34.24 -0.48
C GLN A 158 -5.44 33.65 0.46
N GLY A 159 -5.28 33.81 1.78
CA GLY A 159 -6.23 33.26 2.75
C GLY A 159 -5.97 31.80 3.16
N HIS A 160 -4.95 31.17 2.58
CA HIS A 160 -4.45 29.86 3.00
C HIS A 160 -3.33 30.04 4.01
N VAL A 161 -3.59 29.61 5.24
CA VAL A 161 -2.59 29.56 6.30
C VAL A 161 -1.92 28.20 6.27
N ARG A 162 -0.58 28.20 6.19
CA ARG A 162 0.23 26.99 6.13
C ARG A 162 1.54 27.18 6.86
N ILE A 163 2.13 26.09 7.30
CA ILE A 163 3.50 26.10 7.79
C ILE A 163 4.41 25.92 6.60
N VAL A 164 5.50 26.67 6.60
CA VAL A 164 6.49 26.67 5.54
C VAL A 164 7.85 26.44 6.18
N LEU A 165 8.57 25.47 5.64
CA LEU A 165 9.98 25.27 5.91
C LEU A 165 10.79 25.92 4.79
N ASN A 166 11.58 26.92 5.15
CA ASN A 166 12.46 27.63 4.25
C ASN A 166 13.91 27.25 4.48
N ALA A 167 14.68 27.26 3.39
CA ALA A 167 16.10 27.02 3.37
C ALA A 167 16.83 28.18 2.67
N MET A 168 17.96 28.58 3.21
CA MET A 168 18.85 29.55 2.58
C MET A 168 19.70 28.84 1.51
N LEU A 169 19.24 28.91 0.26
CA LEU A 169 19.88 28.30 -0.89
C LEU A 169 20.45 29.40 -1.78
N LYS A 170 21.75 29.33 -2.11
CA LYS A 170 22.44 30.32 -2.98
C LYS A 170 22.16 31.78 -2.56
N ASN A 171 22.19 32.06 -1.26
CA ASN A 171 21.88 33.36 -0.64
C ASN A 171 20.43 33.86 -0.84
N THR A 172 19.49 32.95 -1.13
CA THR A 172 18.07 33.26 -1.25
C THR A 172 17.23 32.30 -0.40
N TRP A 173 16.26 32.84 0.34
CA TRP A 173 15.28 32.03 1.06
C TRP A 173 14.35 31.33 0.07
N THR A 174 14.37 30.01 0.10
CA THR A 174 13.57 29.14 -0.76
C THR A 174 12.70 28.26 0.10
N THR A 175 11.41 28.21 -0.20
CA THR A 175 10.51 27.23 0.40
C THR A 175 10.86 25.83 -0.10
N VAL A 176 11.25 24.95 0.83
CA VAL A 176 11.58 23.54 0.53
C VAL A 176 10.43 22.60 0.88
N TRP A 177 9.53 23.02 1.78
CA TRP A 177 8.32 22.29 2.12
C TRP A 177 7.23 23.23 2.64
N HIS A 178 5.98 22.85 2.45
CA HIS A 178 4.84 23.50 3.06
C HIS A 178 3.72 22.51 3.38
N SER A 179 2.89 22.83 4.36
CA SER A 179 1.88 21.91 4.88
C SER A 179 0.63 21.78 4.01
N ASP A 180 0.38 22.69 3.07
CA ASP A 180 -0.83 22.79 2.21
C ASP A 180 -2.02 21.98 2.73
N LEU A 181 -2.60 22.49 3.83
CA LEU A 181 -3.60 21.78 4.63
C LEU A 181 -4.86 21.51 3.80
N GLU A 182 -5.62 20.48 4.19
CA GLU A 182 -6.83 20.05 3.47
C GLU A 182 -7.77 21.23 3.15
N PRO A 183 -8.54 21.18 2.04
CA PRO A 183 -9.48 22.26 1.70
C PRO A 183 -10.48 22.60 2.80
N ALA A 184 -10.82 21.64 3.67
CA ALA A 184 -11.68 21.83 4.85
C ALA A 184 -11.03 22.70 5.94
N CYS A 185 -9.70 22.87 5.90
CA CYS A 185 -8.90 23.73 6.78
C CYS A 185 -8.91 25.21 6.38
N LYS A 186 -9.58 25.57 5.28
CA LYS A 186 -9.80 26.98 4.93
C LYS A 186 -10.66 27.58 6.03
N LYS A 187 -10.26 28.75 6.58
CA LYS A 187 -11.11 29.51 7.51
C LYS A 187 -12.52 29.55 6.93
N THR A 188 -13.47 28.84 7.56
CA THR A 188 -14.88 29.06 7.31
C THR A 188 -15.15 30.50 7.71
N GLN A 189 -15.26 31.37 6.72
CA GLN A 189 -15.83 32.70 6.91
C GLN A 189 -17.32 32.49 7.21
N GLY A 190 -17.63 32.24 8.48
CA GLY A 190 -18.99 32.15 8.97
C GLY A 190 -19.22 30.97 9.90
N GLY A 191 -19.57 31.29 11.14
CA GLY A 191 -20.57 30.55 11.90
C GLY A 191 -20.15 29.19 12.46
N ILE A 192 -19.99 29.17 13.78
CA ILE A 192 -20.27 28.01 14.62
C ILE A 192 -21.55 27.32 14.09
N MET A 193 -21.42 26.13 13.51
CA MET A 193 -22.52 25.21 13.36
C MET A 193 -22.20 23.95 14.15
N GLY A 194 -22.99 23.71 15.21
CA GLY A 194 -23.26 22.37 15.68
C GLY A 194 -22.56 21.88 16.96
N ARG A 195 -22.15 22.74 17.89
CA ARG A 195 -21.92 22.30 19.28
C ARG A 195 -23.02 22.89 20.16
N SER A 196 -23.83 22.02 20.76
CA SER A 196 -25.01 22.35 21.59
C SER A 196 -24.70 23.43 22.63
N GLU A 197 -25.59 24.40 22.76
CA GLU A 197 -25.50 25.62 23.60
C GLU A 197 -25.59 25.39 25.12
N ASP A 198 -25.40 24.17 25.64
CA ASP A 198 -25.64 23.88 27.07
C ASP A 198 -24.37 23.70 27.93
N ASP A 199 -23.17 24.04 27.43
CA ASP A 199 -21.93 23.94 28.22
C ASP A 199 -21.04 25.21 28.19
N GLU A 200 -21.64 26.38 27.95
CA GLU A 200 -20.96 27.68 27.93
C GLU A 200 -20.73 28.31 29.33
N SER A 201 -20.44 27.47 30.32
CA SER A 201 -20.14 27.93 31.68
C SER A 201 -19.10 27.04 32.35
N LYS A 202 -17.83 27.15 31.91
CA LYS A 202 -16.59 27.07 32.73
C LYS A 202 -15.36 26.78 31.85
N THR A 203 -14.91 27.75 31.07
CA THR A 203 -13.47 27.89 30.72
C THR A 203 -13.16 29.36 30.40
N ASN A 204 -12.90 30.13 31.44
CA ASN A 204 -12.30 31.46 31.32
C ASN A 204 -10.84 31.32 30.86
N ALA A 205 -10.63 31.24 29.54
CA ALA A 205 -9.36 31.55 28.88
C ALA A 205 -9.54 31.71 27.35
N LYS A 206 -10.58 32.42 26.89
CA LYS A 206 -10.62 32.99 25.52
C LYS A 206 -9.64 34.16 25.45
N SER A 207 -8.33 33.86 25.56
CA SER A 207 -7.30 34.74 25.03
C SER A 207 -7.49 34.81 23.52
N LYS A 208 -7.32 35.99 22.93
CA LYS A 208 -7.14 36.18 21.49
C LYS A 208 -5.94 35.33 21.03
N ARG A 209 -6.14 34.03 20.77
CA ARG A 209 -5.12 33.16 20.17
C ARG A 209 -4.88 33.67 18.76
N GLY A 210 -3.74 34.31 18.56
CA GLY A 210 -3.40 34.99 17.32
C GLY A 210 -3.26 33.98 16.18
N SER A 211 -3.79 34.31 15.01
CA SER A 211 -3.40 33.64 13.76
C SER A 211 -1.88 33.76 13.61
N GLY A 212 -1.15 32.65 13.67
CA GLY A 212 0.32 32.65 13.62
C GLY A 212 1.04 31.68 14.56
N GLN A 213 0.33 30.91 15.36
CA GLN A 213 0.94 30.06 16.41
C GLN A 213 0.92 28.58 16.02
N LEU A 214 1.77 27.77 16.68
CA LEU A 214 1.63 26.31 16.71
C LEU A 214 1.26 25.83 18.10
N GLU A 215 0.44 24.80 18.16
CA GLU A 215 0.05 24.13 19.40
C GLU A 215 0.57 22.70 19.40
N LEU A 216 1.23 22.29 20.49
CA LEU A 216 1.66 20.92 20.72
C LEU A 216 1.13 20.45 22.07
N SER A 217 0.30 19.41 22.03
CA SER A 217 -0.34 18.84 23.21
C SER A 217 0.47 17.72 23.88
N ASP A 218 0.11 17.38 25.11
CA ASP A 218 0.69 16.24 25.85
C ASP A 218 0.40 14.87 25.23
N THR A 219 -0.60 14.79 24.34
CA THR A 219 -0.91 13.59 23.55
C THR A 219 -0.09 13.51 22.25
N GLY A 220 0.59 14.60 21.87
CA GLY A 220 1.37 14.67 20.64
C GLY A 220 0.64 15.30 19.46
N ARG A 221 -0.63 15.70 19.61
CA ARG A 221 -1.36 16.47 18.58
C ARG A 221 -0.65 17.79 18.31
N LEU A 222 -0.31 18.02 17.05
CA LEU A 222 0.37 19.22 16.54
C LEU A 222 -0.58 19.95 15.59
N ALA A 223 -0.88 21.20 15.90
CA ALA A 223 -1.93 21.94 15.20
C ALA A 223 -1.61 23.42 15.00
N ILE A 224 -2.26 24.02 14.00
CA ILE A 224 -2.44 25.46 13.88
C ILE A 224 -3.80 25.79 14.51
N PRO A 225 -3.85 26.51 15.65
CA PRO A 225 -5.07 26.69 16.42
C PRO A 225 -6.17 27.39 15.63
N GLY A 226 -7.39 26.84 15.71
CA GLY A 226 -8.56 27.36 15.01
C GLY A 226 -8.49 27.23 13.48
N LEU A 227 -7.53 26.47 12.96
CA LEU A 227 -7.34 26.22 11.54
C LEU A 227 -7.33 24.73 11.24
N CYS A 228 -6.25 24.01 11.58
CA CYS A 228 -6.15 22.58 11.32
C CYS A 228 -5.01 21.88 12.05
N ASP A 229 -5.11 20.55 12.11
CA ASP A 229 -4.07 19.67 12.61
C ASP A 229 -3.03 19.39 11.51
N LEU A 230 -1.76 19.37 11.90
CA LEU A 230 -0.67 18.84 11.09
C LEU A 230 -0.46 17.35 11.34
N TYR A 231 -0.68 16.96 12.59
CA TYR A 231 -0.53 15.60 13.05
C TYR A 231 -1.50 15.33 14.20
N VAL A 232 -2.24 14.24 14.07
CA VAL A 232 -3.11 13.70 15.11
C VAL A 232 -2.58 12.31 15.48
N PRO A 233 -2.29 12.04 16.76
CA PRO A 233 -1.86 10.72 17.22
C PRO A 233 -2.88 9.63 16.86
N PRO A 234 -2.46 8.39 16.55
CA PRO A 234 -3.36 7.30 16.20
C PRO A 234 -4.50 7.09 17.21
N SER A 235 -4.22 7.19 18.51
CA SER A 235 -5.22 7.01 19.58
C SER A 235 -6.31 8.08 19.62
N GLU A 236 -6.01 9.30 19.17
CA GLU A 236 -7.00 10.37 19.03
C GLU A 236 -7.74 10.25 17.70
N ARG A 237 -7.00 9.94 16.63
CA ARG A 237 -7.53 9.72 15.28
C ARG A 237 -8.49 8.52 15.22
N GLU A 238 -8.29 7.50 16.06
CA GLU A 238 -9.18 6.33 16.17
C GLU A 238 -10.63 6.73 16.49
N LYS A 239 -10.84 7.80 17.26
CA LYS A 239 -12.19 8.24 17.66
C LYS A 239 -13.01 8.78 16.49
N GLU A 240 -12.33 9.27 15.47
CA GLU A 240 -12.92 9.84 14.27
C GLU A 240 -12.59 9.00 13.03
N ARG A 241 -12.14 7.75 13.23
CA ARG A 241 -11.64 6.88 12.17
C ARG A 241 -12.63 6.72 11.02
N SER A 242 -12.12 6.77 9.81
CA SER A 242 -12.86 6.65 8.57
C SER A 242 -12.49 5.38 7.79
N LEU A 243 -13.47 4.84 7.05
CA LEU A 243 -13.31 3.66 6.20
C LEU A 243 -13.73 3.96 4.75
N ALA A 244 -12.87 3.62 3.79
CA ALA A 244 -13.26 3.42 2.40
C ALA A 244 -13.53 1.93 2.14
N VAL A 245 -14.73 1.60 1.65
CA VAL A 245 -15.09 0.24 1.22
C VAL A 245 -15.16 0.20 -0.30
N ILE A 246 -14.19 -0.45 -0.91
CA ILE A 246 -14.12 -0.69 -2.36
C ILE A 246 -14.76 -2.05 -2.65
N ILE A 247 -15.88 -2.04 -3.37
CA ILE A 247 -16.59 -3.26 -3.73
C ILE A 247 -16.36 -3.48 -5.22
N ALA A 248 -15.53 -4.47 -5.56
CA ALA A 248 -14.98 -4.60 -6.91
C ALA A 248 -14.97 -6.06 -7.40
N GLY A 249 -15.64 -6.30 -8.53
CA GLY A 249 -15.72 -7.62 -9.17
C GLY A 249 -17.00 -7.82 -9.97
N LEU A 250 -17.35 -9.08 -10.18
CA LEU A 250 -18.57 -9.48 -10.88
C LEU A 250 -19.81 -9.25 -10.00
N TYR A 251 -20.88 -8.71 -10.58
CA TYR A 251 -22.09 -8.33 -9.84
C TYR A 251 -22.79 -9.54 -9.23
N ARG A 252 -23.01 -10.61 -10.01
CA ARG A 252 -23.49 -11.93 -9.58
C ARG A 252 -24.58 -11.90 -8.49
N THR A 253 -24.19 -12.10 -7.23
CA THR A 253 -25.08 -12.20 -6.05
C THR A 253 -25.15 -10.92 -5.23
N ASN A 254 -24.61 -9.79 -5.73
CA ASN A 254 -24.51 -8.55 -4.96
C ASN A 254 -25.86 -8.00 -4.51
N HIS A 255 -26.92 -8.17 -5.30
CA HIS A 255 -28.30 -7.83 -4.92
C HIS A 255 -28.78 -8.50 -3.62
N VAL A 256 -28.13 -9.59 -3.20
CA VAL A 256 -28.35 -10.27 -1.91
C VAL A 256 -27.32 -9.83 -0.88
N THR A 257 -26.03 -9.93 -1.21
CA THR A 257 -24.95 -9.73 -0.25
C THR A 257 -24.77 -8.27 0.17
N CYS A 258 -25.17 -7.30 -0.66
CA CYS A 258 -25.12 -5.89 -0.30
C CYS A 258 -25.92 -5.58 0.98
N LYS A 259 -26.97 -6.35 1.27
CA LYS A 259 -27.73 -6.25 2.53
C LYS A 259 -26.86 -6.61 3.73
N THR A 260 -26.04 -7.65 3.61
CA THR A 260 -25.09 -8.05 4.67
C THR A 260 -23.91 -7.10 4.77
N HIS A 261 -23.44 -6.52 3.65
CA HIS A 261 -22.47 -5.43 3.70
C HIS A 261 -23.03 -4.25 4.51
N MET A 262 -24.30 -3.90 4.26
CA MET A 262 -24.96 -2.82 4.98
C MET A 262 -25.17 -3.13 6.45
N SER A 263 -25.77 -4.27 6.79
CA SER A 263 -26.11 -4.59 8.19
C SER A 263 -24.88 -4.87 9.06
N GLU A 264 -23.88 -5.56 8.52
CA GLU A 264 -22.73 -6.02 9.32
C GLU A 264 -21.53 -5.07 9.28
N LEU A 265 -21.29 -4.37 8.16
CA LEU A 265 -20.05 -3.62 7.93
C LEU A 265 -20.24 -2.11 7.80
N ILE A 266 -21.29 -1.64 7.09
CA ILE A 266 -21.38 -0.23 6.67
C ILE A 266 -22.29 0.60 7.59
N ALA A 267 -23.49 0.12 7.90
CA ALA A 267 -24.43 0.86 8.72
C ALA A 267 -24.01 0.82 10.20
N ASP A 268 -23.86 2.00 10.81
CA ASP A 268 -23.63 2.20 12.24
C ASP A 268 -22.48 1.36 12.84
N HIS A 269 -21.41 1.13 12.05
CA HIS A 269 -20.27 0.38 12.54
C HIS A 269 -19.51 1.19 13.60
N PRO A 270 -19.38 0.71 14.86
CA PRO A 270 -18.93 1.53 15.98
C PRO A 270 -17.46 1.95 15.91
N ALA A 271 -16.66 1.25 15.11
CA ALA A 271 -15.24 1.58 14.91
C ALA A 271 -15.02 2.76 13.96
N PHE A 272 -16.05 3.24 13.25
CA PHE A 272 -15.88 4.28 12.23
C PHE A 272 -16.89 5.40 12.42
N SER A 273 -16.40 6.64 12.38
CA SER A 273 -17.23 7.85 12.36
C SER A 273 -17.84 8.07 10.98
N ARG A 274 -17.20 7.53 9.94
CA ARG A 274 -17.56 7.70 8.53
C ARG A 274 -17.16 6.49 7.72
N ILE A 275 -18.08 6.02 6.88
CA ILE A 275 -17.85 4.95 5.91
C ILE A 275 -18.32 5.42 4.54
N ASP A 276 -17.42 5.36 3.57
CA ASP A 276 -17.67 5.71 2.17
C ASP A 276 -17.52 4.46 1.29
N VAL A 277 -18.48 4.24 0.39
CA VAL A 277 -18.53 3.06 -0.48
C VAL A 277 -18.22 3.44 -1.92
N PHE A 278 -17.37 2.66 -2.58
CA PHE A 278 -16.98 2.80 -3.98
C PHE A 278 -17.30 1.48 -4.68
N ALA A 279 -18.33 1.48 -5.53
CA ALA A 279 -18.77 0.28 -6.24
C ALA A 279 -18.24 0.27 -7.67
N TYR A 280 -17.50 -0.77 -8.03
CA TYR A 280 -17.05 -1.05 -9.38
C TYR A 280 -17.49 -2.46 -9.78
N MET A 281 -18.58 -2.54 -10.53
CA MET A 281 -19.25 -3.79 -10.83
C MET A 281 -19.14 -4.14 -12.31
N LEU A 282 -18.78 -5.39 -12.56
CA LEU A 282 -18.82 -5.98 -13.89
C LEU A 282 -20.04 -6.90 -13.99
N TYR A 283 -20.80 -6.82 -15.08
CA TYR A 283 -21.93 -7.74 -15.31
C TYR A 283 -21.67 -8.65 -16.50
N GLU A 284 -22.03 -9.92 -16.33
CA GLU A 284 -21.82 -11.00 -17.30
C GLU A 284 -23.06 -11.15 -18.20
N PRO A 285 -22.97 -11.82 -19.37
CA PRO A 285 -24.14 -12.14 -20.18
C PRO A 285 -25.25 -12.83 -19.38
N GLY A 286 -24.90 -13.71 -18.43
CA GLY A 286 -25.87 -14.34 -17.53
C GLY A 286 -26.70 -13.34 -16.70
N ASP A 287 -26.13 -12.22 -16.26
CA ASP A 287 -26.90 -11.17 -15.57
C ASP A 287 -28.02 -10.62 -16.46
N VAL A 288 -27.76 -10.49 -17.77
CA VAL A 288 -28.70 -9.95 -18.76
C VAL A 288 -29.67 -11.01 -19.23
N ASP A 289 -29.16 -12.13 -19.74
CA ASP A 289 -29.93 -13.11 -20.50
C ASP A 289 -30.77 -14.01 -19.59
N VAL A 290 -30.29 -14.26 -18.36
CA VAL A 290 -30.96 -15.13 -17.38
C VAL A 290 -31.71 -14.29 -16.37
N PHE A 291 -31.01 -13.37 -15.70
CA PHE A 291 -31.58 -12.61 -14.59
C PHE A 291 -32.29 -11.32 -15.02
N ASN A 292 -32.30 -11.04 -16.34
CA ASN A 292 -32.95 -9.86 -16.93
C ASN A 292 -32.52 -8.54 -16.28
N ARG A 293 -31.22 -8.42 -15.97
CA ARG A 293 -30.63 -7.23 -15.36
C ARG A 293 -29.97 -6.38 -16.42
N THR A 294 -30.37 -5.13 -16.51
CA THR A 294 -29.67 -4.12 -17.29
C THR A 294 -28.67 -3.37 -16.43
N LYS A 295 -27.70 -2.69 -17.05
CA LYS A 295 -26.80 -1.76 -16.39
C LYS A 295 -27.55 -0.79 -15.47
N GLU A 296 -28.63 -0.19 -15.97
CA GLU A 296 -29.44 0.79 -15.22
C GLU A 296 -30.11 0.15 -14.00
N SER A 297 -30.61 -1.08 -14.14
CA SER A 297 -31.22 -1.82 -13.03
C SER A 297 -30.20 -2.17 -11.94
N ILE A 298 -28.98 -2.52 -12.33
CA ILE A 298 -27.87 -2.82 -11.41
C ILE A 298 -27.45 -1.54 -10.69
N GLU A 299 -27.23 -0.44 -11.42
CA GLU A 299 -26.88 0.83 -10.79
C GLU A 299 -27.98 1.33 -9.83
N ALA A 300 -29.24 1.17 -10.20
CA ALA A 300 -30.37 1.51 -9.33
C ALA A 300 -30.34 0.66 -8.05
N ASN A 301 -30.11 -0.65 -8.15
CA ASN A 301 -30.00 -1.53 -7.00
C ASN A 301 -28.83 -1.15 -6.07
N LEU A 302 -27.66 -0.83 -6.63
CA LEU A 302 -26.50 -0.39 -5.85
C LEU A 302 -26.76 0.92 -5.12
N ARG A 303 -27.39 1.89 -5.79
CA ARG A 303 -27.78 3.18 -5.18
C ARG A 303 -28.82 2.99 -4.09
N GLU A 304 -29.79 2.11 -4.30
CA GLU A 304 -30.78 1.75 -3.28
C GLU A 304 -30.12 1.08 -2.08
N CYS A 305 -29.22 0.12 -2.31
CA CYS A 305 -28.64 -0.69 -1.25
C CYS A 305 -27.64 0.10 -0.39
N TYR A 306 -26.65 0.76 -1.01
CA TYR A 306 -25.61 1.49 -0.28
C TYR A 306 -26.02 2.92 0.09
N GLY A 307 -27.08 3.45 -0.53
CA GLY A 307 -27.71 4.72 -0.16
C GLY A 307 -26.73 5.88 -0.05
N SER A 308 -26.79 6.58 1.09
CA SER A 308 -25.98 7.76 1.37
C SER A 308 -24.50 7.47 1.62
N HIS A 309 -24.06 6.21 1.68
CA HIS A 309 -22.65 5.85 1.79
C HIS A 309 -21.95 5.78 0.43
N LEU A 310 -22.70 5.59 -0.65
CA LEU A 310 -22.16 5.46 -2.00
C LEU A 310 -21.54 6.78 -2.50
N ARG A 311 -20.27 6.73 -2.91
CA ARG A 311 -19.51 7.87 -3.45
C ARG A 311 -19.24 7.75 -4.93
N SER A 312 -19.03 6.53 -5.42
CA SER A 312 -18.91 6.24 -6.85
C SER A 312 -19.61 4.92 -7.18
N VAL A 313 -20.16 4.86 -8.39
CA VAL A 313 -20.71 3.64 -8.97
C VAL A 313 -20.32 3.59 -10.44
N ASP A 314 -19.64 2.51 -10.80
CA ASP A 314 -19.35 2.14 -12.18
C ASP A 314 -19.94 0.74 -12.43
N VAL A 315 -20.77 0.61 -13.46
CA VAL A 315 -21.33 -0.66 -13.90
C VAL A 315 -21.02 -0.81 -15.39
N LEU A 316 -20.24 -1.83 -15.72
CA LEU A 316 -19.71 -2.07 -17.05
C LEU A 316 -19.89 -3.54 -17.44
N PRO A 317 -20.16 -3.86 -18.72
CA PRO A 317 -20.16 -5.24 -19.16
C PRO A 317 -18.73 -5.79 -19.13
N VAL A 318 -18.61 -7.09 -18.80
CA VAL A 318 -17.33 -7.81 -18.82
C VAL A 318 -16.64 -7.66 -20.18
N SER A 319 -17.38 -7.80 -21.28
CA SER A 319 -16.86 -7.73 -22.65
C SER A 319 -16.22 -6.39 -23.07
N GLU A 320 -16.60 -5.27 -22.44
CA GLU A 320 -15.96 -3.97 -22.70
C GLU A 320 -14.72 -3.75 -21.84
N THR A 321 -14.61 -4.50 -20.74
CA THR A 321 -13.57 -4.32 -19.75
C THR A 321 -12.45 -5.33 -19.92
N GLU A 322 -12.75 -6.57 -20.31
CA GLU A 322 -11.71 -7.58 -20.48
C GLU A 322 -10.69 -7.21 -21.55
N VAL A 323 -9.43 -7.50 -21.22
CA VAL A 323 -8.30 -7.32 -22.12
C VAL A 323 -7.50 -8.62 -22.21
N GLU A 324 -6.93 -8.87 -23.38
CA GLU A 324 -5.99 -9.97 -23.56
C GLU A 324 -4.76 -9.77 -22.66
N TYR A 325 -4.22 -10.88 -22.16
CA TYR A 325 -2.94 -10.84 -21.43
C TYR A 325 -1.83 -10.30 -22.35
N PRO A 326 -0.96 -9.39 -21.88
CA PRO A 326 0.12 -8.86 -22.70
C PRO A 326 1.01 -9.97 -23.31
N GLY A 327 1.12 -9.97 -24.64
CA GLY A 327 1.83 -11.02 -25.39
C GLY A 327 0.95 -12.21 -25.82
N GLY A 328 -0.35 -12.16 -25.50
CA GLY A 328 -1.35 -13.09 -26.00
C GLY A 328 -1.14 -14.54 -25.56
N THR A 329 -1.67 -15.47 -26.36
CA THR A 329 -1.63 -16.92 -26.11
C THR A 329 -0.21 -17.47 -26.04
N GLU A 330 0.73 -16.94 -26.84
CA GLU A 330 2.14 -17.36 -26.82
C GLU A 330 2.78 -17.07 -25.45
N ALA A 331 2.56 -15.87 -24.91
CA ALA A 331 3.09 -15.49 -23.61
C ALA A 331 2.46 -16.31 -22.47
N MET A 332 1.16 -16.62 -22.59
CA MET A 332 0.47 -17.47 -21.61
C MET A 332 1.01 -18.91 -21.62
N ALA A 333 1.15 -19.50 -22.81
CA ALA A 333 1.68 -20.85 -23.01
C ALA A 333 3.16 -21.00 -22.60
N ALA A 334 3.92 -19.90 -22.58
CA ALA A 334 5.31 -19.89 -22.12
C ALA A 334 5.46 -20.02 -20.59
N THR A 335 4.36 -19.98 -19.84
CA THR A 335 4.36 -20.05 -18.37
C THR A 335 3.60 -21.28 -17.87
N PRO A 336 3.90 -21.78 -16.66
CA PRO A 336 3.11 -22.85 -16.03
C PRO A 336 1.65 -22.46 -15.76
N CYS A 337 1.32 -21.17 -15.83
CA CYS A 337 -0.03 -20.66 -15.57
C CYS A 337 -1.01 -20.91 -16.72
N GLY A 338 -0.51 -21.03 -17.96
CA GLY A 338 -1.36 -21.12 -19.15
C GLY A 338 -2.41 -20.00 -19.22
N GLU A 339 -3.62 -20.37 -19.62
CA GLU A 339 -4.76 -19.47 -19.84
C GLU A 339 -5.25 -18.78 -18.57
N ARG A 340 -4.95 -19.33 -17.38
CA ARG A 340 -5.30 -18.71 -16.08
C ARG A 340 -4.70 -17.31 -15.93
N LEU A 341 -3.62 -16.98 -16.63
CA LEU A 341 -3.07 -15.62 -16.66
C LEU A 341 -4.05 -14.59 -17.19
N GLY A 342 -4.87 -14.94 -18.18
CA GLY A 342 -5.91 -14.06 -18.70
C GLY A 342 -6.91 -13.68 -17.61
N ARG A 343 -7.37 -14.67 -16.84
CA ARG A 343 -8.28 -14.46 -15.71
C ARG A 343 -7.65 -13.59 -14.62
N LEU A 344 -6.43 -13.92 -14.17
CA LEU A 344 -5.70 -13.17 -13.15
C LEU A 344 -5.45 -11.72 -13.59
N ASN A 345 -5.07 -11.52 -14.84
CA ASN A 345 -4.85 -10.21 -15.43
C ASN A 345 -6.09 -9.33 -15.30
N ASN A 346 -7.23 -9.85 -15.74
CA ASN A 346 -8.49 -9.12 -15.73
C ASN A 346 -9.00 -8.90 -14.31
N GLN A 347 -8.85 -9.88 -13.42
CA GLN A 347 -9.20 -9.74 -12.01
C GLN A 347 -8.41 -8.60 -11.34
N LEU A 348 -7.08 -8.56 -11.52
CA LEU A 348 -6.24 -7.50 -10.95
C LEU A 348 -6.52 -6.15 -11.60
N ARG A 349 -6.80 -6.13 -12.91
CA ARG A 349 -7.19 -4.93 -13.62
C ARG A 349 -8.48 -4.34 -13.04
N THR A 350 -9.49 -5.16 -12.77
CA THR A 350 -10.74 -4.73 -12.14
C THR A 350 -10.50 -4.10 -10.77
N VAL A 351 -9.63 -4.69 -9.95
CA VAL A 351 -9.25 -4.11 -8.64
C VAL A 351 -8.55 -2.76 -8.81
N SER A 352 -7.61 -2.66 -9.76
CA SER A 352 -6.90 -1.41 -10.05
C SER A 352 -7.83 -0.30 -10.52
N LEU A 353 -8.75 -0.60 -11.45
CA LEU A 353 -9.75 0.35 -11.95
C LEU A 353 -10.69 0.83 -10.84
N ALA A 354 -11.11 -0.07 -9.94
CA ALA A 354 -11.89 0.32 -8.77
C ALA A 354 -11.11 1.26 -7.83
N ALA A 355 -9.82 0.99 -7.63
CA ALA A 355 -8.95 1.84 -6.83
C ALA A 355 -8.76 3.24 -7.43
N GLU A 356 -8.65 3.35 -8.76
CA GLU A 356 -8.61 4.64 -9.46
C GLU A 356 -9.84 5.51 -9.17
N ARG A 357 -11.02 4.90 -9.02
CA ARG A 357 -12.26 5.65 -8.69
C ARG A 357 -12.24 6.19 -7.27
N TRP A 358 -11.85 5.36 -6.31
CA TRP A 358 -11.64 5.79 -4.94
C TRP A 358 -10.59 6.91 -4.86
N TRP A 359 -9.46 6.75 -5.54
CA TRP A 359 -8.39 7.73 -5.58
C TRP A 359 -8.85 9.07 -6.20
N ALA A 360 -9.50 9.02 -7.37
CA ALA A 360 -9.99 10.21 -8.06
C ALA A 360 -10.98 11.01 -7.21
N TRP A 361 -11.89 10.30 -6.52
CA TRP A 361 -12.83 10.93 -5.60
C TRP A 361 -12.11 11.56 -4.40
N SER A 362 -11.15 10.84 -3.80
CA SER A 362 -10.37 11.30 -2.64
C SER A 362 -9.61 12.59 -2.97
N VAL A 363 -8.94 12.63 -4.12
CA VAL A 363 -8.21 13.81 -4.61
C VAL A 363 -9.16 14.98 -4.90
N THR A 364 -10.28 14.72 -5.58
CA THR A 364 -11.24 15.76 -5.98
C THR A 364 -11.90 16.42 -4.76
N ASN A 365 -12.17 15.64 -3.72
CA ASN A 365 -12.81 16.13 -2.49
C ASN A 365 -11.80 16.55 -1.42
N GLY A 366 -10.50 16.32 -1.64
CA GLY A 366 -9.44 16.61 -0.68
C GLY A 366 -9.63 15.86 0.63
N TYR A 367 -9.99 14.58 0.56
CA TYR A 367 -10.29 13.73 1.70
C TYR A 367 -9.40 12.49 1.72
N THR A 368 -8.94 12.08 2.90
CA THR A 368 -8.16 10.86 3.09
C THR A 368 -8.86 9.91 4.06
N HIS A 369 -8.88 8.62 3.73
CA HIS A 369 -9.43 7.59 4.61
C HIS A 369 -8.33 6.97 5.49
N ASP A 370 -8.66 6.71 6.75
CA ASP A 370 -7.73 6.11 7.71
C ASP A 370 -7.55 4.61 7.47
N THR A 371 -8.61 3.97 6.99
CA THR A 371 -8.62 2.55 6.63
C THR A 371 -9.26 2.39 5.26
N VAL A 372 -8.69 1.51 4.45
CA VAL A 372 -9.24 1.12 3.16
C VAL A 372 -9.46 -0.38 3.21
N LEU A 373 -10.64 -0.81 2.77
CA LEU A 373 -11.06 -2.19 2.69
C LEU A 373 -11.50 -2.44 1.24
N ARG A 374 -11.05 -3.54 0.64
CA ARG A 374 -11.67 -4.05 -0.59
C ARG A 374 -12.32 -5.39 -0.31
N ILE A 375 -13.52 -5.57 -0.86
CA ILE A 375 -14.31 -6.81 -0.81
C ILE A 375 -14.80 -7.17 -2.21
N ARG A 376 -15.04 -8.46 -2.47
CA ARG A 376 -15.78 -8.88 -3.66
C ARG A 376 -17.27 -8.59 -3.51
N PRO A 377 -17.99 -8.34 -4.62
CA PRO A 377 -19.43 -8.09 -4.56
C PRO A 377 -20.24 -9.27 -4.03
N ASP A 378 -19.77 -10.50 -4.22
CA ASP A 378 -20.43 -11.72 -3.78
C ASP A 378 -20.07 -12.15 -2.35
N THR A 379 -19.36 -11.33 -1.58
CA THR A 379 -19.00 -11.65 -0.19
C THR A 379 -20.22 -11.54 0.73
N SER A 380 -20.64 -12.62 1.40
CA SER A 380 -21.63 -12.53 2.46
C SER A 380 -20.95 -12.38 3.82
N LEU A 381 -21.41 -11.42 4.63
CA LEU A 381 -21.00 -11.24 6.02
C LEU A 381 -22.11 -11.77 6.95
N TRP A 382 -21.76 -12.62 7.90
CA TRP A 382 -22.72 -13.19 8.85
C TRP A 382 -22.63 -12.57 10.24
N ALA A 383 -21.52 -11.89 10.51
CA ALA A 383 -21.33 -11.12 11.72
C ALA A 383 -20.47 -9.89 11.41
N ARG A 384 -20.64 -8.87 12.26
CA ARG A 384 -19.83 -7.67 12.24
C ARG A 384 -18.33 -7.99 12.37
N PRO A 385 -17.50 -7.55 11.41
CA PRO A 385 -16.06 -7.77 11.47
C PRO A 385 -15.39 -6.93 12.55
N GLN A 386 -14.32 -7.47 13.14
CA GLN A 386 -13.45 -6.73 14.05
C GLN A 386 -12.25 -6.18 13.28
N PHE A 387 -12.01 -4.88 13.42
CA PHE A 387 -10.87 -4.20 12.82
C PHE A 387 -9.75 -4.01 13.83
N LYS A 388 -8.51 -4.19 13.37
CA LYS A 388 -7.32 -3.72 14.08
C LYS A 388 -7.36 -2.20 14.21
N THR A 389 -6.90 -1.67 15.34
CA THR A 389 -6.75 -0.22 15.59
C THR A 389 -5.75 0.40 14.62
N LEU A 390 -5.76 1.73 14.47
CA LEU A 390 -4.78 2.45 13.65
C LEU A 390 -3.34 2.28 14.16
N GLU A 391 -3.15 2.10 15.46
CA GLU A 391 -1.84 1.81 16.05
C GLU A 391 -1.34 0.42 15.67
N GLU A 392 -2.22 -0.60 15.74
CA GLU A 392 -1.88 -1.97 15.33
C GLU A 392 -1.66 -2.10 13.82
N LEU A 393 -2.43 -1.37 13.00
CA LEU A 393 -2.24 -1.36 11.55
C LEU A 393 -0.94 -0.65 11.16
N GLY A 394 -0.60 0.46 11.81
CA GLY A 394 0.53 1.28 11.41
C GLY A 394 0.45 1.70 9.93
N PRO A 395 1.59 2.10 9.32
CA PRO A 395 1.59 2.60 7.95
C PRO A 395 1.60 1.50 6.88
N ASN A 396 2.12 0.30 7.16
CA ASN A 396 2.46 -0.70 6.14
C ASN A 396 1.89 -2.12 6.41
N THR A 397 0.90 -2.26 7.29
CA THR A 397 0.28 -3.56 7.57
C THR A 397 -1.01 -3.75 6.78
N LEU A 398 -1.15 -4.92 6.19
CA LEU A 398 -2.40 -5.42 5.58
C LEU A 398 -2.96 -6.57 6.37
N ILE A 399 -4.28 -6.60 6.51
CA ILE A 399 -5.01 -7.73 7.06
C ILE A 399 -5.81 -8.35 5.93
N LEU A 400 -5.68 -9.66 5.74
CA LEU A 400 -6.35 -10.43 4.70
C LEU A 400 -7.24 -11.48 5.37
N PRO A 401 -8.52 -11.14 5.66
CA PRO A 401 -9.45 -12.07 6.29
C PRO A 401 -9.70 -13.31 5.43
N HIS A 402 -9.43 -14.49 5.97
CA HIS A 402 -9.69 -15.73 5.26
C HIS A 402 -11.18 -16.09 5.32
N PRO A 403 -11.79 -16.51 4.21
CA PRO A 403 -13.17 -17.03 4.20
C PRO A 403 -13.35 -18.27 5.05
N ARG A 404 -14.51 -18.37 5.68
CA ARG A 404 -14.87 -19.53 6.49
C ARG A 404 -15.31 -20.69 5.60
N GLY A 405 -14.66 -21.84 5.75
CA GLY A 405 -15.01 -23.08 5.05
C GLY A 405 -14.47 -23.20 3.62
N GLU A 406 -13.67 -22.24 3.16
CA GLU A 406 -12.94 -22.34 1.90
C GLU A 406 -11.60 -23.06 2.09
N HIS A 407 -11.11 -23.63 0.99
CA HIS A 407 -9.84 -24.35 0.95
C HIS A 407 -8.64 -23.41 1.18
N TYR A 408 -7.56 -23.99 1.73
CA TYR A 408 -6.30 -23.28 1.91
C TYR A 408 -5.39 -23.46 0.71
N PHE A 409 -4.81 -22.37 0.23
CA PHE A 409 -3.62 -22.42 -0.59
C PHE A 409 -2.39 -22.26 0.28
N TYR A 410 -1.42 -23.15 0.17
CA TYR A 410 -0.11 -23.01 0.80
C TYR A 410 0.86 -22.41 -0.20
N CYS A 411 1.43 -21.27 0.16
CA CYS A 411 2.21 -20.44 -0.74
C CYS A 411 3.67 -20.40 -0.33
N ALA A 412 4.55 -20.66 -1.30
CA ALA A 412 5.96 -20.36 -1.18
C ALA A 412 6.15 -18.83 -1.09
N ARG A 413 6.87 -18.40 -0.07
CA ARG A 413 7.14 -16.99 0.25
C ARG A 413 8.48 -16.55 -0.33
N MET A 414 8.62 -15.27 -0.65
CA MET A 414 9.92 -14.74 -1.12
C MET A 414 11.01 -14.94 -0.05
N SER A 415 10.66 -14.88 1.25
CA SER A 415 11.57 -15.22 2.35
C SER A 415 11.97 -16.69 2.43
N GLY A 416 11.17 -17.59 1.84
CA GLY A 416 11.41 -19.04 1.83
C GLY A 416 10.68 -19.83 2.86
N ARG A 417 9.73 -19.18 3.52
CA ARG A 417 8.73 -19.86 4.32
C ARG A 417 7.64 -20.41 3.40
N VAL A 418 6.92 -21.39 3.90
CA VAL A 418 5.60 -21.75 3.38
C VAL A 418 4.60 -21.21 4.37
N GLY A 419 3.55 -20.57 3.88
CA GLY A 419 2.45 -20.10 4.72
C GLY A 419 1.14 -20.16 3.98
N VAL A 420 0.04 -20.10 4.72
CA VAL A 420 -1.30 -19.98 4.13
C VAL A 420 -1.33 -18.72 3.26
N GLY A 421 -1.81 -18.87 2.04
CA GLY A 421 -2.03 -17.81 1.07
C GLY A 421 -3.18 -16.91 1.51
N PRO A 422 -3.05 -15.60 1.33
CA PRO A 422 -4.17 -14.71 1.53
C PRO A 422 -5.24 -14.93 0.47
N THR A 423 -6.50 -14.79 0.83
CA THR A 423 -7.57 -14.79 -0.17
C THR A 423 -7.51 -13.55 -1.05
N ASP A 424 -7.92 -13.70 -2.30
CA ASP A 424 -8.22 -12.60 -3.20
C ASP A 424 -9.52 -11.89 -2.87
N GLN A 425 -10.31 -12.35 -1.90
CA GLN A 425 -11.67 -11.88 -1.64
C GLN A 425 -11.70 -10.57 -0.87
N ILE A 426 -10.84 -10.45 0.15
CA ILE A 426 -10.92 -9.37 1.12
C ILE A 426 -9.55 -9.01 1.68
N ALA A 427 -9.27 -7.71 1.73
CA ALA A 427 -8.17 -7.17 2.49
C ALA A 427 -8.45 -5.75 2.96
N TYR A 428 -7.90 -5.38 4.10
CA TYR A 428 -7.92 -4.02 4.60
C TYR A 428 -6.61 -3.59 5.24
N GLY A 429 -6.38 -2.29 5.30
CA GLY A 429 -5.22 -1.71 5.98
C GLY A 429 -5.20 -0.20 5.84
N SER A 430 -4.04 0.40 6.09
CA SER A 430 -3.82 1.82 5.79
C SER A 430 -3.96 2.08 4.28
N ALA A 431 -4.25 3.32 3.88
CA ALA A 431 -4.28 3.70 2.48
C ALA A 431 -2.95 3.40 1.75
N ALA A 432 -1.81 3.56 2.43
CA ALA A 432 -0.50 3.27 1.86
C ALA A 432 -0.27 1.77 1.62
N ALA A 433 -0.60 0.93 2.61
CA ALA A 433 -0.46 -0.52 2.51
C ALA A 433 -1.42 -1.09 1.45
N MET A 434 -2.68 -0.64 1.46
CA MET A 434 -3.69 -1.02 0.48
C MET A 434 -3.35 -0.55 -0.93
N GLY A 435 -2.66 0.59 -1.08
CA GLY A 435 -2.15 1.05 -2.37
C GLY A 435 -1.24 0.01 -3.04
N HIS A 436 -0.43 -0.74 -2.29
CA HIS A 436 0.35 -1.82 -2.89
C HIS A 436 -0.54 -2.93 -3.45
N TRP A 437 -1.51 -3.41 -2.67
CA TRP A 437 -2.39 -4.50 -3.11
C TRP A 437 -3.30 -4.09 -4.28
N LEU A 438 -3.92 -2.91 -4.17
CA LEU A 438 -4.90 -2.40 -5.13
C LEU A 438 -4.28 -2.15 -6.52
N TYR A 439 -3.03 -1.67 -6.58
CA TYR A 439 -2.33 -1.36 -7.83
C TYR A 439 -1.33 -2.46 -8.24
N MET A 440 -1.53 -3.70 -7.79
CA MET A 440 -0.66 -4.82 -8.17
C MET A 440 -0.68 -5.11 -9.68
N TYR A 441 -1.80 -4.80 -10.35
CA TYR A 441 -1.95 -4.92 -11.81
C TYR A 441 -0.80 -4.24 -12.59
N ASP A 442 -0.36 -3.06 -12.15
CA ASP A 442 0.71 -2.28 -12.79
C ASP A 442 2.06 -2.99 -12.86
N ARG A 443 2.25 -4.04 -12.06
CA ARG A 443 3.47 -4.85 -12.01
C ARG A 443 3.23 -6.32 -12.32
N PHE A 444 1.98 -6.72 -12.57
CA PHE A 444 1.60 -8.12 -12.73
C PHE A 444 2.38 -8.81 -13.87
N GLN A 445 2.43 -8.22 -15.07
CA GLN A 445 3.19 -8.79 -16.19
C GLN A 445 4.68 -8.97 -15.86
N GLN A 446 5.28 -7.97 -15.21
CA GLN A 446 6.69 -8.03 -14.81
C GLN A 446 6.92 -9.13 -13.77
N MET A 447 6.00 -9.29 -12.81
CA MET A 447 6.09 -10.36 -11.82
C MET A 447 6.04 -11.73 -12.48
N VAL A 448 5.12 -11.94 -13.44
CA VAL A 448 5.00 -13.21 -14.17
C VAL A 448 6.30 -13.52 -14.93
N ASP A 449 6.85 -12.57 -15.71
CA ASP A 449 8.13 -12.77 -16.42
C ASP A 449 9.28 -13.13 -15.46
N LEU A 450 9.39 -12.42 -14.33
CA LEU A 450 10.48 -12.60 -13.38
C LEU A 450 10.37 -13.88 -12.55
N ALA A 451 9.15 -14.27 -12.14
CA ALA A 451 8.93 -15.35 -11.16
C ALA A 451 8.53 -16.68 -11.79
N ALA A 452 7.88 -16.69 -12.96
CA ALA A 452 7.42 -17.94 -13.61
C ALA A 452 8.48 -18.59 -14.52
N THR A 453 9.61 -17.92 -14.78
CA THR A 453 10.63 -18.38 -15.74
C THR A 453 11.81 -19.08 -15.04
N PRO A 454 12.12 -20.36 -15.34
CA PRO A 454 13.16 -21.13 -14.64
C PRO A 454 14.59 -20.57 -14.75
N SER A 455 14.87 -19.74 -15.76
CA SER A 455 16.18 -19.13 -15.99
C SER A 455 16.39 -17.79 -15.28
N ARG A 456 15.34 -17.27 -14.61
CA ARG A 456 15.37 -15.98 -13.91
C ARG A 456 15.79 -16.15 -12.44
N PRO A 457 16.33 -15.10 -11.80
CA PRO A 457 16.87 -15.20 -10.45
C PRO A 457 15.81 -15.33 -9.35
N ALA A 458 14.51 -15.26 -9.68
CA ALA A 458 13.46 -15.54 -8.71
C ALA A 458 13.52 -17.03 -8.35
N LEU A 459 14.06 -17.30 -7.17
CA LEU A 459 14.31 -18.66 -6.69
C LEU A 459 13.01 -19.45 -6.44
N ARG A 460 11.85 -18.77 -6.39
CA ARG A 460 10.54 -19.32 -6.04
C ARG A 460 9.48 -18.64 -6.87
N ASP A 461 8.72 -19.44 -7.61
CA ASP A 461 7.54 -18.99 -8.32
C ASP A 461 6.38 -18.76 -7.33
N PHE A 462 5.31 -18.12 -7.81
CA PHE A 462 4.09 -17.88 -7.03
C PHE A 462 3.10 -19.05 -7.16
N SER A 463 3.61 -20.26 -7.40
CA SER A 463 2.79 -21.46 -7.46
C SER A 463 2.26 -21.80 -6.07
N GLY A 464 0.97 -22.12 -6.01
CA GLY A 464 0.33 -22.58 -4.79
C GLY A 464 0.33 -24.09 -4.65
N CYS A 465 0.03 -24.54 -3.45
CA CYS A 465 -0.19 -25.95 -3.14
C CYS A 465 -1.50 -26.11 -2.37
N GLU A 466 -2.38 -27.00 -2.82
CA GLU A 466 -3.65 -27.26 -2.13
C GLU A 466 -3.46 -28.12 -0.87
N VAL A 467 -2.33 -28.82 -0.80
CA VAL A 467 -1.91 -29.63 0.34
C VAL A 467 -0.69 -28.97 0.98
N MET A 468 -0.54 -29.04 2.30
CA MET A 468 0.65 -28.49 2.96
C MET A 468 1.93 -29.17 2.39
N PRO A 469 2.82 -28.42 1.71
CA PRO A 469 3.99 -29.01 1.08
C PRO A 469 5.04 -29.38 2.15
N SER A 470 5.89 -30.37 1.86
CA SER A 470 6.96 -30.79 2.78
C SER A 470 8.13 -29.80 2.85
N GLY A 471 8.15 -28.83 1.94
CA GLY A 471 9.19 -27.81 1.81
C GLY A 471 8.75 -26.66 0.91
N PRO A 472 9.60 -25.64 0.75
CA PRO A 472 9.25 -24.42 0.01
C PRO A 472 9.46 -24.51 -1.51
N LEU A 473 9.92 -25.63 -2.05
CA LEU A 473 10.12 -25.79 -3.49
C LEU A 473 8.82 -26.25 -4.14
N ALA A 474 8.57 -25.83 -5.39
CA ALA A 474 7.40 -26.30 -6.16
C ALA A 474 7.34 -27.83 -6.27
N SER A 475 8.51 -28.50 -6.32
CA SER A 475 8.62 -29.97 -6.30
C SER A 475 8.19 -30.64 -5.00
N ASP A 476 8.10 -29.88 -3.91
CA ASP A 476 7.68 -30.38 -2.59
C ASP A 476 6.15 -30.37 -2.43
N CYS A 477 5.42 -29.88 -3.45
CA CYS A 477 3.98 -29.78 -3.45
C CYS A 477 3.31 -31.03 -4.05
N PRO A 478 2.51 -31.78 -3.27
CA PRO A 478 1.80 -32.95 -3.78
C PRO A 478 0.72 -32.62 -4.83
N THR A 479 0.06 -31.47 -4.65
CA THR A 479 -1.04 -31.01 -5.50
C THR A 479 -0.79 -29.55 -5.91
N PRO A 480 0.04 -29.33 -6.94
CA PRO A 480 0.42 -27.98 -7.36
C PRO A 480 -0.75 -27.27 -8.06
N ALA A 481 -1.00 -26.05 -7.62
CA ALA A 481 -1.93 -25.11 -8.23
C ALA A 481 -1.11 -23.93 -8.78
N PRO A 482 -0.57 -24.05 -10.01
CA PRO A 482 0.20 -22.96 -10.60
C PRO A 482 -0.68 -21.71 -10.69
N CYS A 483 -0.10 -20.59 -10.27
CA CYS A 483 -0.68 -19.27 -10.47
C CYS A 483 -1.99 -19.04 -9.72
N SER A 484 -2.10 -19.60 -8.52
CA SER A 484 -3.10 -19.18 -7.53
C SER A 484 -2.92 -17.70 -7.20
N ILE A 485 -4.01 -16.94 -7.24
CA ILE A 485 -4.01 -15.51 -6.93
C ILE A 485 -3.51 -15.25 -5.51
N GLU A 486 -3.81 -16.18 -4.60
CA GLU A 486 -3.41 -16.17 -3.20
C GLU A 486 -1.88 -16.11 -3.08
N CYS A 487 -1.18 -17.03 -3.75
CA CYS A 487 0.27 -17.11 -3.70
C CYS A 487 0.95 -15.99 -4.48
N LEU A 488 0.29 -15.43 -5.48
CA LEU A 488 0.76 -14.25 -6.17
C LEU A 488 0.70 -13.00 -5.29
N VAL A 489 -0.44 -12.74 -4.64
CA VAL A 489 -0.60 -11.61 -3.70
C VAL A 489 0.40 -11.73 -2.57
N ALA A 490 0.48 -12.92 -1.98
CA ALA A 490 1.47 -13.30 -0.98
C ALA A 490 2.90 -12.92 -1.34
N TRP A 491 3.34 -13.38 -2.52
CA TRP A 491 4.70 -13.15 -3.02
C TRP A 491 4.96 -11.67 -3.29
N PHE A 492 3.98 -10.99 -3.90
CA PHE A 492 4.08 -9.57 -4.24
C PHE A 492 4.22 -8.67 -3.02
N LEU A 493 3.33 -8.83 -2.03
CA LEU A 493 3.33 -8.00 -0.83
C LEU A 493 4.65 -8.14 -0.07
N GLU A 494 5.14 -9.37 0.05
CA GLU A 494 6.43 -9.65 0.69
C GLU A 494 7.61 -9.07 -0.09
N ALA A 495 7.60 -9.16 -1.43
CA ALA A 495 8.60 -8.53 -2.29
C ALA A 495 8.66 -7.01 -2.15
N ARG A 496 7.55 -6.40 -1.74
CA ARG A 496 7.41 -4.95 -1.51
C ARG A 496 7.69 -4.55 -0.07
N GLY A 497 7.97 -5.50 0.82
CA GLY A 497 8.17 -5.26 2.25
C GLY A 497 6.89 -4.83 2.99
N VAL A 498 5.73 -5.19 2.45
CA VAL A 498 4.43 -4.99 3.12
C VAL A 498 4.22 -6.13 4.10
N ASP A 499 4.03 -5.81 5.37
CA ASP A 499 3.66 -6.81 6.37
C ASP A 499 2.19 -7.16 6.19
N PHE A 500 1.86 -8.43 6.18
CA PHE A 500 0.47 -8.84 6.04
C PHE A 500 0.15 -10.03 6.94
N HIS A 501 -1.09 -10.04 7.43
CA HIS A 501 -1.58 -11.07 8.34
C HIS A 501 -2.86 -11.69 7.82
N ILE A 502 -2.91 -13.02 7.89
CA ILE A 502 -4.14 -13.77 7.63
C ILE A 502 -5.01 -13.69 8.88
N GLU A 503 -6.22 -13.17 8.74
CA GLU A 503 -7.18 -13.06 9.84
C GLU A 503 -8.26 -14.14 9.70
N TRP A 504 -8.55 -14.85 10.78
CA TRP A 504 -9.46 -16.00 10.76
C TRP A 504 -10.80 -15.70 11.45
N GLY A 505 -10.89 -14.57 12.15
CA GLY A 505 -12.04 -14.25 12.99
C GLY A 505 -13.26 -13.68 12.26
N TRP A 506 -13.20 -13.43 10.95
CA TRP A 506 -14.32 -12.86 10.21
C TRP A 506 -15.30 -13.96 9.77
N GLU A 507 -16.57 -13.85 10.17
CA GLU A 507 -17.62 -14.76 9.71
C GLU A 507 -18.13 -14.31 8.34
N GLN A 508 -17.43 -14.76 7.30
CA GLN A 508 -17.71 -14.38 5.91
C GLN A 508 -17.43 -15.53 4.95
N ASN A 509 -18.16 -15.56 3.83
CA ASN A 509 -17.87 -16.44 2.70
C ASN A 509 -18.49 -15.90 1.40
N PRO A 510 -17.99 -16.23 0.19
CA PRO A 510 -18.70 -15.93 -1.03
C PRO A 510 -20.06 -16.62 -1.08
N LEU A 511 -21.08 -15.89 -1.51
CA LEU A 511 -22.39 -16.41 -1.87
C LEU A 511 -22.40 -16.65 -3.39
N ARG A 512 -22.44 -17.91 -3.80
CA ARG A 512 -22.36 -18.30 -5.22
C ARG A 512 -23.75 -18.41 -5.83
N TRP A 513 -23.83 -18.57 -7.14
CA TRP A 513 -25.11 -18.68 -7.84
C TRP A 513 -25.88 -19.95 -7.45
N LYS A 514 -25.19 -21.08 -7.22
CA LYS A 514 -25.83 -22.29 -6.71
C LYS A 514 -26.52 -22.10 -5.36
N ASP A 515 -26.05 -21.14 -4.56
CA ASP A 515 -26.57 -20.89 -3.22
C ASP A 515 -27.88 -20.06 -3.24
N ILE A 516 -28.21 -19.42 -4.36
CA ILE A 516 -29.42 -18.58 -4.51
C ILE A 516 -30.61 -19.32 -5.17
N GLY A 517 -30.45 -20.58 -5.59
CA GLY A 517 -31.56 -21.44 -6.05
C GLY A 517 -31.22 -22.36 -7.24
N GLN A 518 -32.22 -23.14 -7.69
CA GLN A 518 -32.04 -24.15 -8.75
C GLN A 518 -31.57 -23.56 -10.09
N LEU A 519 -32.02 -22.36 -10.45
CA LEU A 519 -31.60 -21.64 -11.66
C LEU A 519 -30.09 -21.35 -11.62
N GLY A 520 -29.63 -20.72 -10.52
CA GLY A 520 -28.22 -20.40 -10.31
C GLY A 520 -27.30 -21.62 -10.21
N ALA A 521 -27.80 -22.78 -9.78
CA ALA A 521 -27.04 -24.03 -9.78
C ALA A 521 -26.88 -24.65 -11.19
N GLU A 522 -27.78 -24.36 -12.12
CA GLU A 522 -27.69 -24.80 -13.51
C GLU A 522 -26.78 -23.89 -14.33
N GLU A 523 -26.78 -22.59 -14.04
CA GLU A 523 -25.89 -21.61 -14.67
C GLU A 523 -24.46 -21.65 -14.16
N GLU A 524 -24.22 -21.84 -12.86
CA GLU A 524 -22.85 -22.08 -12.34
C GLU A 524 -22.26 -23.32 -13.01
N ARG A 525 -23.05 -24.39 -13.17
CA ARG A 525 -22.63 -25.61 -13.87
C ARG A 525 -22.33 -25.38 -15.36
N LEU A 526 -23.03 -24.46 -16.03
CA LEU A 526 -22.79 -24.11 -17.43
C LEU A 526 -21.59 -23.18 -17.59
N ALA A 527 -21.40 -22.23 -16.67
CA ALA A 527 -20.24 -21.34 -16.65
C ALA A 527 -18.94 -22.10 -16.29
N ASP A 528 -19.02 -23.10 -15.41
CA ASP A 528 -17.91 -23.99 -15.07
C ASP A 528 -17.61 -25.02 -16.19
N HIS A 529 -18.46 -25.12 -17.22
CA HIS A 529 -18.31 -26.11 -18.29
C HIS A 529 -17.49 -25.63 -19.51
N ASP A 530 -17.23 -24.33 -19.63
CA ASP A 530 -16.37 -23.76 -20.68
C ASP A 530 -14.88 -23.77 -20.30
N ASP A 531 -14.56 -24.01 -19.03
CA ASP A 531 -13.23 -24.43 -18.58
C ASP A 531 -13.21 -25.97 -18.61
N GLU A 532 -12.35 -26.60 -19.41
CA GLU A 532 -12.16 -28.06 -19.36
C GLU A 532 -11.73 -28.46 -17.94
N ASP A 533 -12.71 -28.88 -17.13
CA ASP A 533 -12.63 -29.65 -15.89
C ASP A 533 -11.25 -29.59 -15.21
N ASP A 534 -10.96 -28.43 -14.60
CA ASP A 534 -9.74 -28.15 -13.82
C ASP A 534 -9.68 -28.97 -12.49
N GLY A 535 -10.39 -30.10 -12.41
CA GLY A 535 -10.29 -31.08 -11.33
C GLY A 535 -10.83 -30.63 -9.98
N MET A 536 -11.54 -29.50 -9.91
CA MET A 536 -12.20 -29.02 -8.69
C MET A 536 -13.50 -29.80 -8.46
N THR A 537 -13.35 -31.03 -7.96
CA THR A 537 -14.47 -31.76 -7.37
C THR A 537 -14.87 -31.08 -6.06
N TRP A 538 -15.96 -30.30 -6.12
CA TRP A 538 -16.62 -29.78 -4.93
C TRP A 538 -17.21 -30.96 -4.13
N GLY A 539 -16.54 -31.31 -3.03
CA GLY A 539 -17.02 -32.29 -2.04
C GLY A 539 -18.04 -31.70 -1.07
#